data_AF-A0A9Q9B948-F1
#
_entry.id   AF-A0A9Q9B948-F1
#
_cell.length_a   1.000
_cell.length_b   1.000
_cell.length_c   1.000
_cell.angle_alpha   90.00
_cell.angle_beta   90.00
_cell.angle_gamma   90.00
#
_symmetry.space_group_name_H-M   'P 1'
#
loop_
_entity.id
_entity.type
_entity.pdbx_description
1 polymer ?
#
loop_
_entity_poly.entity_id
_entity_poly.type
_entity_poly.pdbx_seq_one_letter_code
_entity_poly.pdbx_strand_id
1 'polypeptide(L)'
;MARYEIGAIYEIEAGEKSYYARLLNCDVYGIFEPITGELSEKVFENTPYRLYISTGSYAVKRGFWEKLFPSPDKTDIERWACPEHLVVFTPWDIEGALSRLNSFDRYGHTEILDKKTYIECLKQGSISIIQPMYEKIPQFLNNYYDDWPESEIYSDVLIGGGTEEHRQKQISNLKKMGFDVAKYKIDRG
;
A
#
# COMPACT_ATOMS: atom_id res chain seq x y z
N MET A 1 -15.13 24.02 1.20
CA MET A 1 -15.34 22.72 0.51
C MET A 1 -15.32 21.61 1.55
N ALA A 2 -16.11 20.54 1.37
CA ALA A 2 -16.04 19.38 2.27
C ALA A 2 -14.62 18.83 2.24
N ARG A 3 -13.98 18.60 3.39
CA ARG A 3 -12.58 18.11 3.43
C ARG A 3 -12.50 16.65 2.98
N TYR A 4 -13.47 15.84 3.39
CA TYR A 4 -13.60 14.44 2.99
C TYR A 4 -14.52 14.32 1.77
N GLU A 5 -14.00 13.73 0.69
CA GLU A 5 -14.73 13.57 -0.57
C GLU A 5 -14.16 12.42 -1.39
N ILE A 6 -14.97 11.40 -1.66
CA ILE A 6 -14.57 10.24 -2.47
C ILE A 6 -14.18 10.73 -3.87
N GLY A 7 -13.04 10.28 -4.38
CA GLY A 7 -12.46 10.64 -5.67
C GLY A 7 -11.60 11.90 -5.64
N ALA A 8 -11.60 12.66 -4.54
CA ALA A 8 -10.74 13.83 -4.39
C ALA A 8 -9.27 13.44 -4.20
N ILE A 9 -8.39 14.36 -4.57
CA ILE A 9 -6.94 14.19 -4.54
C ILE A 9 -6.34 15.06 -3.45
N TYR A 10 -5.45 14.45 -2.68
CA TYR A 10 -4.84 15.04 -1.50
C TYR A 10 -3.32 14.98 -1.57
N GLU A 11 -2.66 15.99 -1.04
CA GLU A 11 -1.22 16.02 -0.84
C GLU A 11 -0.86 15.56 0.57
N ILE A 12 0.17 14.72 0.63
CA ILE A 12 0.80 14.21 1.84
C ILE A 12 2.22 14.72 1.88
N GLU A 13 2.47 15.75 2.69
CA GLU A 13 3.82 16.22 2.95
C GLU A 13 4.62 15.18 3.76
N ALA A 14 5.84 14.89 3.32
CA ALA A 14 6.73 13.92 3.94
C ALA A 14 8.17 14.43 4.07
N GLY A 15 8.32 15.68 4.49
CA GLY A 15 9.61 16.36 4.60
C GLY A 15 10.04 16.92 3.25
N GLU A 16 11.09 16.36 2.65
CA GLU A 16 11.62 16.82 1.35
C GLU A 16 10.84 16.28 0.14
N LYS A 17 9.92 15.34 0.37
CA LYS A 17 9.06 14.73 -0.65
C LYS A 17 7.59 15.04 -0.36
N SER A 18 6.80 15.15 -1.42
CA SER A 18 5.34 15.12 -1.37
C SER A 18 4.83 13.87 -2.08
N TYR A 19 3.80 13.26 -1.52
CA TYR A 19 3.06 12.17 -2.14
C TYR A 19 1.63 12.60 -2.39
N TYR A 20 0.99 11.99 -3.38
CA TYR A 20 -0.38 12.30 -3.75
C TYR A 20 -1.26 11.09 -3.58
N ALA A 21 -2.44 11.29 -3.01
CA ALA A 21 -3.38 10.24 -2.67
C ALA A 21 -4.77 10.57 -3.21
N ARG A 22 -5.43 9.60 -3.84
CA ARG A 22 -6.86 9.67 -4.10
C ARG A 22 -7.62 8.93 -3.02
N LEU A 23 -8.66 9.55 -2.45
CA LEU A 23 -9.59 8.83 -1.59
C LEU A 23 -10.50 7.93 -2.44
N LEU A 24 -10.36 6.63 -2.28
CA LEU A 24 -11.20 5.60 -2.89
C LEU A 24 -12.41 5.28 -1.99
N ASN A 25 -13.24 4.34 -2.41
CA ASN A 25 -14.27 3.78 -1.54
C ASN A 25 -13.63 3.08 -0.32
N CYS A 26 -14.46 2.81 0.70
CA CYS A 26 -14.06 2.05 1.90
C CYS A 26 -12.91 2.68 2.71
N ASP A 27 -12.77 4.02 2.67
CA ASP A 27 -11.74 4.78 3.38
C ASP A 27 -10.29 4.33 3.04
N VAL A 28 -10.09 3.81 1.83
CA VAL A 28 -8.78 3.47 1.26
C VAL A 28 -8.24 4.65 0.45
N TYR A 29 -6.94 4.86 0.49
CA TYR A 29 -6.21 5.86 -0.27
C TYR A 29 -5.31 5.17 -1.28
N GLY A 30 -5.56 5.41 -2.57
CA GLY A 30 -4.65 5.02 -3.64
C GLY A 30 -3.54 6.08 -3.75
N ILE A 31 -2.30 5.70 -3.44
CA ILE A 31 -1.15 6.58 -3.57
C ILE A 31 -0.64 6.49 -5.00
N PHE A 32 -0.54 7.61 -5.69
CA PHE A 32 -0.12 7.65 -7.10
C PHE A 32 1.35 7.26 -7.28
N GLU A 33 1.68 6.76 -8.47
CA GLU A 33 3.07 6.74 -8.98
C GLU A 33 3.70 8.15 -9.01
N PRO A 34 5.04 8.26 -9.05
CA PRO A 34 5.71 9.55 -9.04
C PRO A 34 5.26 10.42 -10.21
N ILE A 35 4.83 11.65 -9.91
CA ILE A 35 4.43 12.62 -10.93
C ILE A 35 5.57 13.60 -11.14
N THR A 36 5.95 13.78 -12.40
CA THR A 36 6.95 14.77 -12.81
C THR A 36 6.27 15.87 -13.60
N GLY A 37 6.57 17.12 -13.28
CA GLY A 37 6.01 18.29 -13.96
C GLY A 37 4.78 18.89 -13.27
N GLU A 38 3.91 19.50 -14.07
CA GLU A 38 2.76 20.26 -13.57
C GLU A 38 1.61 19.35 -13.11
N LEU A 39 1.10 19.62 -11.92
CA LEU A 39 -0.04 18.90 -11.36
C LEU A 39 -1.33 19.34 -12.04
N SER A 40 -2.08 18.39 -12.59
CA SER A 40 -3.42 18.62 -13.14
C SER A 40 -4.28 17.39 -13.00
N GLU A 41 -5.60 17.57 -12.98
CA GLU A 41 -6.56 16.44 -12.94
C GLU A 41 -6.28 15.43 -14.06
N LYS A 42 -5.97 15.90 -15.27
CA LYS A 42 -5.66 15.04 -16.41
C LYS A 42 -4.43 14.17 -16.17
N VAL A 43 -3.40 14.68 -15.49
CA VAL A 43 -2.22 13.88 -15.14
C VAL A 43 -2.64 12.78 -14.18
N PHE A 44 -3.35 13.13 -13.09
CA PHE A 44 -3.81 12.16 -12.10
C PHE A 44 -4.79 11.11 -12.63
N GLU A 45 -5.60 11.41 -13.65
CA GLU A 45 -6.46 10.42 -14.29
C GLU A 45 -5.69 9.38 -15.11
N ASN A 46 -4.48 9.71 -15.57
CA ASN A 46 -3.64 8.81 -16.35
C ASN A 46 -2.50 8.17 -15.53
N THR A 47 -2.31 8.61 -14.29
CA THR A 47 -1.30 8.06 -13.38
C THR A 47 -1.89 6.91 -12.58
N PRO A 48 -1.32 5.69 -12.64
CA PRO A 48 -1.79 4.58 -11.83
C PRO A 48 -1.42 4.76 -10.36
N TYR A 49 -2.05 3.98 -9.49
CA TYR A 49 -1.65 3.89 -8.08
C TYR A 49 -0.47 2.95 -7.92
N ARG A 50 0.50 3.38 -7.12
CA ARG A 50 1.64 2.56 -6.70
C ARG A 50 1.27 1.64 -5.54
N LEU A 51 0.58 2.16 -4.53
CA LEU A 51 0.23 1.41 -3.32
C LEU A 51 -1.06 1.91 -2.67
N TYR A 52 -1.59 1.12 -1.73
CA TYR A 52 -2.89 1.37 -1.10
C TYR A 52 -2.76 1.40 0.42
N ILE A 53 -3.23 2.49 1.03
CA ILE A 53 -3.19 2.69 2.48
C ILE A 53 -4.60 2.94 2.99
N SER A 54 -4.94 2.42 4.15
CA SER A 54 -6.09 2.87 4.95
C SER A 54 -5.59 3.44 6.28
N THR A 55 -6.38 4.33 6.90
CA THR A 55 -6.04 4.87 8.22
C THR A 55 -7.23 4.95 9.16
N GLY A 56 -7.04 4.41 10.38
CA GLY A 56 -8.05 4.48 11.43
C GLY A 56 -8.27 5.87 12.04
N SER A 57 -7.36 6.81 11.77
CA SER A 57 -7.41 8.18 12.32
C SER A 57 -8.12 9.20 11.42
N TYR A 58 -8.57 8.79 10.23
CA TYR A 58 -9.30 9.60 9.25
C TYR A 58 -8.60 10.92 8.86
N ALA A 59 -7.37 10.83 8.35
CA ALA A 59 -6.49 11.96 8.02
C ALA A 59 -7.20 13.14 7.32
N VAL A 60 -7.92 12.86 6.24
CA VAL A 60 -8.65 13.88 5.45
C VAL A 60 -9.94 14.36 6.09
N LYS A 61 -10.64 13.54 6.89
CA LYS A 61 -11.81 14.02 7.66
C LYS A 61 -11.36 15.08 8.66
N ARG A 62 -10.16 14.92 9.22
CA ARG A 62 -9.55 15.87 10.17
C ARG A 62 -8.81 17.03 9.48
N GLY A 63 -8.53 16.91 8.18
CA GLY A 63 -7.93 17.97 7.37
C GLY A 63 -6.42 18.07 7.52
N PHE A 64 -5.74 16.96 7.79
CA PHE A 64 -4.28 16.91 7.86
C PHE A 64 -3.61 16.87 6.49
N TRP A 65 -4.31 16.35 5.49
CA TRP A 65 -3.84 16.36 4.11
C TRP A 65 -4.55 17.47 3.35
N GLU A 66 -3.77 18.24 2.60
CA GLU A 66 -4.29 19.32 1.78
C GLU A 66 -5.07 18.74 0.62
N LYS A 67 -6.26 19.28 0.34
CA LYS A 67 -7.03 18.90 -0.84
C LYS A 67 -6.56 19.75 -2.02
N LEU A 68 -5.99 19.10 -3.03
CA LEU A 68 -5.54 19.74 -4.26
C LEU A 68 -6.67 19.84 -5.28
N PHE A 69 -7.37 18.72 -5.53
CA PHE A 69 -8.45 18.64 -6.52
C PHE A 69 -9.71 18.03 -5.89
N PRO A 70 -10.89 18.61 -6.13
CA PRO A 70 -12.15 17.98 -5.77
C PRO A 70 -12.38 16.70 -6.60
N SER A 71 -13.37 15.91 -6.22
CA SER A 71 -13.76 14.76 -7.02
C SER A 71 -14.43 15.21 -8.31
N PRO A 72 -14.03 14.68 -9.48
CA PRO A 72 -14.73 14.94 -10.74
C PRO A 72 -16.21 14.53 -10.69
N ASP A 73 -16.51 13.42 -9.98
CA ASP A 73 -17.86 12.96 -9.70
C ASP A 73 -17.88 12.09 -8.44
N LYS A 74 -18.24 12.67 -7.29
CA LYS A 74 -18.31 11.95 -6.01
C LYS A 74 -19.40 10.86 -5.94
N THR A 75 -20.30 10.78 -6.92
CA THR A 75 -21.37 9.77 -6.96
C THR A 75 -21.01 8.52 -7.75
N ASP A 76 -19.93 8.58 -8.53
CA ASP A 76 -19.40 7.46 -9.30
C ASP A 76 -18.53 6.54 -8.42
N ILE A 77 -19.19 5.75 -7.58
CA ILE A 77 -18.52 4.83 -6.64
C ILE A 77 -17.70 3.76 -7.38
N GLU A 78 -18.14 3.37 -8.58
CA GLU A 78 -17.47 2.35 -9.38
C GLU A 78 -16.13 2.83 -9.93
N ARG A 79 -16.05 4.09 -10.37
CA ARG A 79 -14.79 4.72 -10.79
C ARG A 79 -13.79 4.86 -9.64
N TRP A 80 -14.27 5.07 -8.42
CA TRP A 80 -13.44 5.21 -7.22
C TRP A 80 -13.31 3.91 -6.42
N ALA A 81 -13.64 2.77 -7.02
CA ALA A 81 -13.52 1.49 -6.36
C ALA A 81 -12.05 1.14 -6.07
N CYS A 82 -11.83 0.44 -4.96
CA CYS A 82 -10.59 -0.26 -4.69
C CYS A 82 -10.30 -1.30 -5.79
N PRO A 83 -9.04 -1.75 -5.90
CA PRO A 83 -8.70 -2.93 -6.68
C PRO A 83 -9.60 -4.13 -6.35
N GLU A 84 -9.71 -5.06 -7.29
CA GLU A 84 -10.52 -6.27 -7.14
C GLU A 84 -10.17 -7.04 -5.85
N HIS A 85 -8.87 -7.11 -5.55
CA HIS A 85 -8.33 -7.76 -4.37
C HIS A 85 -7.25 -6.88 -3.73
N LEU A 86 -7.36 -6.65 -2.43
CA LEU A 86 -6.34 -6.02 -1.59
C LEU A 86 -5.91 -6.99 -0.47
N VAL A 87 -4.73 -7.61 -0.63
CA VAL A 87 -4.28 -8.67 0.27
C VAL A 87 -3.79 -8.14 1.62
N VAL A 88 -4.06 -8.90 2.68
CA VAL A 88 -3.57 -8.60 4.04
C VAL A 88 -2.29 -9.37 4.29
N PHE A 89 -1.15 -8.69 4.12
CA PHE A 89 0.17 -9.28 4.27
C PHE A 89 0.85 -8.86 5.57
N THR A 90 1.42 -9.83 6.28
CA THR A 90 2.22 -9.60 7.49
C THR A 90 3.66 -10.00 7.22
N PRO A 91 4.58 -9.06 6.92
CA PRO A 91 5.96 -9.39 6.52
C PRO A 91 6.74 -10.13 7.62
N TRP A 92 6.42 -9.92 8.89
CA TRP A 92 6.99 -10.65 10.04
C TRP A 92 6.39 -12.06 10.25
N ASP A 93 5.34 -12.43 9.54
CA ASP A 93 4.65 -13.73 9.65
C ASP A 93 4.15 -14.18 8.27
N ILE A 94 5.09 -14.48 7.37
CA ILE A 94 4.75 -14.90 5.99
C ILE A 94 4.02 -16.24 5.99
N GLU A 95 4.41 -17.17 6.86
CA GLU A 95 3.73 -18.47 6.95
C GLU A 95 2.27 -18.31 7.38
N GLY A 96 2.01 -17.50 8.41
CA GLY A 96 0.64 -17.21 8.81
C GLY A 96 -0.14 -16.43 7.76
N ALA A 97 0.49 -15.48 7.04
CA ALA A 97 -0.17 -14.79 5.94
C ALA A 97 -0.61 -15.78 4.84
N LEU A 98 0.26 -16.76 4.52
CA LEU A 98 -0.01 -17.80 3.53
C LEU A 98 -1.00 -18.88 4.00
N SER A 99 -1.22 -19.03 5.30
CA SER A 99 -2.25 -19.95 5.82
C SER A 99 -3.63 -19.29 5.87
N ARG A 100 -3.67 -17.97 6.07
CA ARG A 100 -4.90 -17.17 6.13
C ARG A 100 -5.42 -16.78 4.74
N LEU A 101 -4.53 -16.33 3.85
CA LEU A 101 -4.85 -15.86 2.49
C LEU A 101 -5.94 -14.78 2.45
N ASN A 102 -5.99 -13.96 3.50
CA ASN A 102 -7.01 -12.93 3.67
C ASN A 102 -6.81 -11.78 2.66
N SER A 103 -7.90 -11.33 2.07
CA SER A 103 -7.97 -10.15 1.20
C SER A 103 -9.22 -9.34 1.53
N PHE A 104 -9.28 -8.13 1.00
CA PHE A 104 -10.50 -7.35 0.89
C PHE A 104 -10.91 -7.26 -0.57
N ASP A 105 -12.20 -7.50 -0.83
CA ASP A 105 -12.78 -7.27 -2.16
C ASP A 105 -12.85 -5.76 -2.46
N ARG A 106 -13.24 -5.42 -3.70
CA ARG A 106 -13.43 -4.02 -4.13
C ARG A 106 -14.44 -3.21 -3.31
N TYR A 107 -15.26 -3.85 -2.48
CA TYR A 107 -16.23 -3.25 -1.58
C TYR A 107 -15.77 -3.24 -0.11
N GLY A 108 -14.53 -3.66 0.16
CA GLY A 108 -13.94 -3.71 1.49
C GLY A 108 -14.42 -4.89 2.35
N HIS A 109 -15.12 -5.87 1.77
CA HIS A 109 -15.50 -7.08 2.50
C HIS A 109 -14.32 -8.05 2.55
N THR A 110 -14.18 -8.74 3.68
CA THR A 110 -13.16 -9.78 3.82
C THR A 110 -13.48 -10.97 2.92
N GLU A 111 -12.48 -11.42 2.20
CA GLU A 111 -12.51 -12.62 1.37
C GLU A 111 -11.24 -13.47 1.61
N ILE A 112 -11.28 -14.72 1.16
CA ILE A 112 -10.14 -15.64 1.21
C ILE A 112 -9.82 -16.02 -0.23
N LEU A 113 -8.60 -15.72 -0.67
CA LEU A 113 -8.15 -16.02 -2.02
C LEU A 113 -7.51 -17.40 -2.10
N ASP A 114 -7.45 -17.94 -3.32
CA ASP A 114 -6.52 -19.03 -3.57
C ASP A 114 -5.07 -18.52 -3.53
N LYS A 115 -4.14 -19.43 -3.24
CA LYS A 115 -2.73 -19.10 -3.05
C LYS A 115 -2.09 -18.45 -4.28
N LYS A 116 -2.49 -18.83 -5.50
CA LYS A 116 -1.88 -18.29 -6.72
C LYS A 116 -2.28 -16.82 -6.88
N THR A 117 -3.57 -16.53 -6.82
CA THR A 117 -4.10 -15.16 -6.91
C THR A 117 -3.53 -14.28 -5.81
N TYR A 118 -3.48 -14.78 -4.57
CA TYR A 118 -2.88 -14.06 -3.44
C TYR A 118 -1.42 -13.63 -3.70
N ILE A 119 -0.59 -14.55 -4.22
CA ILE A 119 0.82 -14.25 -4.53
C ILE A 119 0.94 -13.27 -5.70
N GLU A 120 0.08 -13.36 -6.71
CA GLU A 120 0.04 -12.42 -7.83
C GLU A 120 -0.28 -10.99 -7.34
N CYS A 121 -1.28 -10.84 -6.46
CA CYS A 121 -1.60 -9.55 -5.83
C CYS A 121 -0.42 -8.98 -5.03
N LEU A 122 0.30 -9.82 -4.27
CA LEU A 122 1.51 -9.37 -3.55
C LEU A 122 2.58 -8.81 -4.49
N LYS A 123 2.85 -9.50 -5.60
CA LYS A 123 3.87 -9.08 -6.57
C LYS A 123 3.48 -7.78 -7.29
N GLN A 124 2.20 -7.54 -7.46
CA GLN A 124 1.66 -6.31 -8.06
C GLN A 124 1.57 -5.16 -7.06
N GLY A 125 1.77 -5.41 -5.76
CA GLY A 125 1.69 -4.39 -4.74
C GLY A 125 0.26 -4.04 -4.30
N SER A 126 -0.73 -4.89 -4.63
CA SER A 126 -2.13 -4.77 -4.18
C SER A 126 -2.28 -5.23 -2.74
N ILE A 127 -1.57 -4.57 -1.82
CA ILE A 127 -1.51 -4.90 -0.39
C ILE A 127 -2.30 -3.85 0.39
N SER A 128 -3.17 -4.29 1.30
CA SER A 128 -3.89 -3.40 2.21
C SER A 128 -2.99 -2.98 3.37
N ILE A 129 -2.40 -1.79 3.28
CA ILE A 129 -1.57 -1.24 4.36
C ILE A 129 -2.43 -0.44 5.33
N ILE A 130 -2.59 -0.97 6.54
CA ILE A 130 -3.38 -0.32 7.58
C ILE A 130 -2.44 0.49 8.49
N GLN A 131 -2.48 1.81 8.40
CA GLN A 131 -1.76 2.71 9.29
C GLN A 131 -2.69 3.23 10.39
N PRO A 132 -2.49 2.84 11.67
CA PRO A 132 -3.42 3.21 12.74
C PRO A 132 -3.48 4.73 12.97
N MET A 133 -2.37 5.42 12.71
CA MET A 133 -2.18 6.86 12.93
C MET A 133 -1.67 7.49 11.64
N TYR A 134 -2.31 8.57 11.17
CA TYR A 134 -1.96 9.22 9.90
C TYR A 134 -0.53 9.80 9.92
N GLU A 135 -0.04 10.16 11.10
CA GLU A 135 1.29 10.71 11.34
C GLU A 135 2.40 9.73 10.95
N LYS A 136 2.11 8.43 10.88
CA LYS A 136 3.06 7.40 10.44
C LYS A 136 3.15 7.27 8.92
N ILE A 137 2.14 7.75 8.20
CA ILE A 137 2.05 7.57 6.75
C ILE A 137 3.22 8.24 6.02
N PRO A 138 3.63 9.50 6.32
CA PRO A 138 4.77 10.11 5.65
C PRO A 138 6.07 9.31 5.79
N GLN A 139 6.38 8.84 7.00
CA GLN A 139 7.57 8.02 7.25
C GLN A 139 7.49 6.66 6.54
N PHE A 140 6.32 6.03 6.55
CA PHE A 140 6.09 4.78 5.82
C PHE A 140 6.37 4.97 4.32
N LEU A 141 5.82 6.02 3.72
CA LEU A 141 6.04 6.31 2.30
C LEU A 141 7.53 6.56 2.02
N ASN A 142 8.22 7.36 2.84
CA ASN A 142 9.66 7.59 2.68
C ASN A 142 10.51 6.30 2.77
N ASN A 143 10.07 5.31 3.53
CA ASN A 143 10.81 4.06 3.70
C ASN A 143 10.57 3.05 2.57
N TYR A 144 9.32 2.97 2.07
CA TYR A 144 8.90 1.81 1.27
C TYR A 144 8.42 2.17 -0.14
N TYR A 145 8.07 3.44 -0.40
CA TYR A 145 7.40 3.82 -1.65
C TYR A 145 8.27 3.59 -2.90
N ASP A 146 9.56 3.94 -2.88
CA ASP A 146 10.41 3.94 -4.08
C ASP A 146 10.59 2.52 -4.66
N ASP A 147 10.78 1.53 -3.78
CA ASP A 147 11.02 0.10 -4.11
C ASP A 147 9.80 -0.79 -3.79
N TRP A 148 8.59 -0.22 -3.79
CA TRP A 148 7.35 -0.95 -3.52
C TRP A 148 7.08 -2.05 -4.57
N PRO A 149 6.51 -3.21 -4.20
CA PRO A 149 6.19 -3.70 -2.86
C PRO A 149 7.36 -4.44 -2.18
N GLU A 150 8.47 -4.59 -2.88
CA GLU A 150 9.62 -5.37 -2.43
C GLU A 150 10.19 -4.84 -1.12
N SER A 151 10.36 -3.53 -1.00
CA SER A 151 10.82 -2.85 0.21
C SER A 151 10.06 -3.28 1.48
N GLU A 152 8.74 -3.38 1.40
CA GLU A 152 7.87 -3.80 2.51
C GLU A 152 7.94 -5.31 2.71
N ILE A 153 7.84 -6.09 1.63
CA ILE A 153 7.86 -7.57 1.67
C ILE A 153 9.16 -8.08 2.29
N TYR A 154 10.28 -7.44 1.99
CA TYR A 154 11.60 -7.82 2.47
C TYR A 154 12.03 -7.06 3.73
N SER A 155 11.27 -6.06 4.18
CA SER A 155 11.65 -5.18 5.31
C SER A 155 12.06 -5.97 6.56
N ASP A 156 11.27 -6.97 6.94
CA ASP A 156 11.52 -7.80 8.12
C ASP A 156 12.70 -8.76 7.92
N VAL A 157 12.93 -9.23 6.69
CA VAL A 157 14.11 -10.06 6.38
C VAL A 157 15.40 -9.23 6.42
N LEU A 158 15.32 -7.97 5.97
CA LEU A 158 16.45 -7.07 5.81
C LEU A 158 16.85 -6.35 7.10
N ILE A 159 15.84 -5.92 7.85
CA ILE A 159 15.97 -4.97 8.97
C ILE A 159 15.36 -5.56 10.25
N GLY A 160 14.55 -6.61 10.15
CA GLY A 160 13.81 -7.19 11.27
C GLY A 160 14.72 -7.79 12.34
N GLY A 161 14.36 -7.49 13.59
CA GLY A 161 14.90 -8.15 14.76
C GLY A 161 14.30 -9.55 14.91
N GLY A 162 15.14 -10.57 14.96
CA GLY A 162 14.70 -11.96 15.10
C GLY A 162 15.88 -12.92 15.19
N THR A 163 15.61 -14.17 15.55
CA THR A 163 16.66 -15.20 15.52
C THR A 163 17.05 -15.51 14.08
N GLU A 164 18.28 -16.00 13.89
CA GLU A 164 18.74 -16.44 12.57
C GLU A 164 17.81 -17.50 11.97
N GLU A 165 17.29 -18.41 12.79
CA GLU A 165 16.31 -19.43 12.39
C GLU A 165 15.04 -18.81 11.82
N HIS A 166 14.51 -17.76 12.47
CA HIS A 166 13.32 -17.05 12.00
C HIS A 166 13.59 -16.42 10.63
N ARG A 167 14.72 -15.73 10.45
CA ARG A 167 15.09 -15.12 9.17
C ARG A 167 15.23 -16.16 8.05
N GLN A 168 15.91 -17.28 8.30
CA GLN A 168 16.03 -18.36 7.31
C GLN A 168 14.67 -18.95 6.91
N LYS A 169 13.75 -19.04 7.87
CA LYS A 169 12.37 -19.47 7.61
C LYS A 169 11.62 -18.48 6.72
N GLN A 170 11.70 -17.18 6.99
CA GLN A 170 11.09 -16.15 6.14
C GLN A 170 11.66 -16.18 4.70
N ILE A 171 12.99 -16.25 4.56
CA ILE A 171 13.68 -16.38 3.26
C ILE A 171 13.20 -17.61 2.50
N SER A 172 13.07 -18.76 3.18
CA SER A 172 12.56 -19.99 2.56
C SER A 172 11.13 -19.84 2.06
N ASN A 173 10.26 -19.18 2.83
CA ASN A 173 8.88 -18.92 2.43
C ASN A 173 8.78 -17.98 1.23
N LEU A 174 9.58 -16.90 1.20
CA LEU A 174 9.66 -15.99 0.05
C LEU A 174 10.11 -16.71 -1.22
N LYS A 175 11.15 -17.57 -1.13
CA LYS A 175 11.58 -18.40 -2.27
C LYS A 175 10.46 -19.30 -2.79
N LYS A 176 9.68 -19.92 -1.90
CA LYS A 176 8.53 -20.77 -2.29
C LYS A 176 7.42 -19.98 -2.99
N MET A 177 7.32 -18.68 -2.74
CA MET A 177 6.39 -17.77 -3.43
C MET A 177 6.97 -17.24 -4.76
N GLY A 178 8.22 -17.58 -5.08
CA GLY A 178 8.91 -17.13 -6.29
C GLY A 178 9.37 -15.68 -6.21
N PHE A 179 9.74 -15.21 -5.02
CA PHE A 179 10.44 -13.94 -4.81
C PHE A 179 11.95 -14.13 -4.94
N ASP A 180 12.62 -13.18 -5.59
CA ASP A 180 14.08 -13.18 -5.70
C ASP A 180 14.72 -12.55 -4.45
N VAL A 181 15.13 -13.42 -3.54
CA VAL A 181 15.83 -13.04 -2.32
C VAL A 181 17.36 -13.11 -2.46
N ALA A 182 17.90 -13.34 -3.67
CA ALA A 182 19.34 -13.46 -3.89
C ALA A 182 20.08 -12.16 -3.58
N LYS A 183 19.45 -11.01 -3.89
CA LYS A 183 19.96 -9.67 -3.56
C LYS A 183 20.04 -9.37 -2.06
N TYR A 184 19.47 -10.23 -1.22
CA TYR A 184 19.40 -10.07 0.24
C TYR A 184 20.12 -11.17 1.00
N LYS A 185 20.96 -11.96 0.32
CA LYS A 185 21.98 -12.73 1.02
C LYS A 185 22.87 -11.74 1.76
N ILE A 186 22.70 -11.67 3.08
CA ILE A 186 23.67 -11.04 3.96
C ILE A 186 24.97 -11.81 3.72
N ASP A 187 25.92 -11.20 3.00
CA ASP A 187 27.27 -11.72 2.95
C ASP A 187 27.74 -11.85 4.39
N ARG A 188 28.06 -13.08 4.79
CA ARG A 188 28.84 -13.32 5.99
C ARG A 188 30.26 -12.88 5.67
N GLY A 189 30.51 -11.58 5.73
CA GLY A 189 31.81 -10.94 5.56
C GLY A 189 32.03 -9.90 6.62
#